data_AF-A0A349E433-F1
#
_entry.id   AF-A0A349E433-F1
#
_cell.length_a   1.000
_cell.length_b   1.000
_cell.length_c   1.000
_cell.angle_alpha   90.00
_cell.angle_beta   90.00
_cell.angle_gamma   90.00
#
_symmetry.space_group_name_H-M   'P 1'
#
loop_
_entity.id
_entity.type
_entity.pdbx_description
1 polymer ?
#
loop_
_entity_poly.entity_id
_entity_poly.type
_entity_poly.pdbx_seq_one_letter_code
_entity_poly.pdbx_strand_id
1 'polypeptide(L)'
;MDALNLFGNLASISGISLKNGMQLFGKKIKATAEPPNEQEELKPEIAFVVEVTRNVMPDVKKYIQKRSMNASIIHVTTPEDESQLDADMREDWHDFIREFSRIMEGVQQQISPRKTHIFISAPASLALGIGCTIGNVKRPHIYHYDNKTQSYKLVIIADNELR
;
A
#
# COMPACT_ATOMS: atom_id res chain seq x y z
N MET A 1 -7.49 0.03 19.11
CA MET A 1 -8.07 1.12 18.30
C MET A 1 -8.89 0.43 17.23
N ASP A 2 -10.21 0.61 17.23
CA ASP A 2 -11.10 -0.19 16.36
C ASP A 2 -10.86 0.13 14.88
N ALA A 3 -10.85 -0.90 14.05
CA ALA A 3 -10.60 -0.76 12.62
C ALA A 3 -11.58 0.22 11.95
N LEU A 4 -12.84 0.24 12.40
CA LEU A 4 -13.88 1.18 11.97
C LEU A 4 -13.50 2.67 12.17
N ASN A 5 -12.77 3.01 13.24
CA ASN A 5 -12.34 4.40 13.52
C ASN A 5 -11.17 4.83 12.62
N LEU A 6 -10.26 3.91 12.30
CA LEU A 6 -9.20 4.14 11.32
C LEU A 6 -9.81 4.42 9.93
N PHE A 7 -10.79 3.62 9.53
CA PHE A 7 -11.44 3.75 8.22
C PHE A 7 -12.30 5.01 8.10
N GLY A 8 -12.95 5.43 9.18
CA GLY A 8 -13.65 6.73 9.24
C GLY A 8 -12.72 7.94 9.12
N ASN A 9 -11.53 7.89 9.72
CA ASN A 9 -10.55 8.98 9.66
C ASN A 9 -9.72 9.02 8.37
N LEU A 10 -9.48 7.89 7.70
CA LEU A 10 -8.85 7.90 6.38
C LEU A 10 -9.80 8.45 5.30
N ALA A 11 -11.11 8.25 5.45
CA ALA A 11 -12.13 8.86 4.60
C ALA A 11 -12.18 10.39 4.74
N SER A 12 -12.01 10.93 5.97
CA SER A 12 -11.99 12.38 6.21
C SER A 12 -10.74 13.07 5.66
N ILE A 13 -9.60 12.39 5.61
CA ILE A 13 -8.36 12.89 4.99
C ILE A 13 -8.50 13.02 3.46
N SER A 14 -9.44 12.31 2.85
CA SER A 14 -9.53 12.16 1.39
C SER A 14 -10.76 12.79 0.73
N GLY A 15 -11.85 13.05 1.46
CA GLY A 15 -13.05 13.72 0.93
C GLY A 15 -13.96 12.82 0.08
N ILE A 16 -13.91 11.50 0.30
CA ILE A 16 -14.55 10.49 -0.55
C ILE A 16 -15.49 9.56 0.23
N SER A 17 -16.58 9.17 -0.42
CA SER A 17 -17.70 8.38 0.14
C SER A 17 -17.40 6.89 0.30
N LEU A 18 -17.91 6.32 1.41
CA LEU A 18 -17.67 4.96 1.90
C LEU A 18 -18.88 4.03 1.64
N LYS A 19 -18.65 2.86 1.03
CA LYS A 19 -19.56 1.69 1.13
C LYS A 19 -18.75 0.39 1.15
N ASN A 20 -18.96 -0.41 2.21
CA ASN A 20 -18.51 -1.81 2.41
C ASN A 20 -17.03 -2.10 2.08
N GLY A 21 -16.16 -1.93 3.09
CA GLY A 21 -14.69 -1.93 2.94
C GLY A 21 -14.15 -0.50 2.83
N MET A 22 -12.94 -0.24 3.35
CA MET A 22 -12.34 1.08 3.15
C MET A 22 -11.92 1.19 1.69
N GLN A 23 -12.57 2.07 0.94
CA GLN A 23 -12.12 2.47 -0.40
C GLN A 23 -11.88 3.98 -0.39
N LEU A 24 -10.64 4.39 -0.63
CA LEU A 24 -10.23 5.79 -0.82
C LEU A 24 -10.07 6.00 -2.32
N PHE A 25 -10.85 6.92 -2.89
CA PHE A 25 -10.79 7.26 -4.31
C PHE A 25 -10.13 8.62 -4.53
N GLY A 26 -8.83 8.66 -4.75
CA GLY A 26 -8.23 9.82 -5.40
C GLY A 26 -8.75 9.99 -6.83
N LYS A 27 -8.43 11.12 -7.48
CA LYS A 27 -8.81 11.30 -8.91
C LYS A 27 -8.21 10.19 -9.78
N LYS A 28 -7.09 9.59 -9.35
CA LYS A 28 -6.28 8.63 -10.11
C LYS A 28 -5.83 7.40 -9.33
N ILE A 29 -6.14 7.29 -8.03
CA ILE A 29 -5.92 6.05 -7.26
C ILE A 29 -7.18 5.56 -6.56
N LYS A 30 -7.32 4.25 -6.48
CA LYS A 30 -8.24 3.54 -5.60
C LYS A 30 -7.39 2.78 -4.58
N ALA A 31 -7.43 3.19 -3.32
CA ALA A 31 -6.84 2.42 -2.25
C ALA A 31 -7.92 1.70 -1.47
N THR A 32 -7.86 0.38 -1.42
CA THR A 32 -8.77 -0.44 -0.64
C THR A 32 -8.03 -1.12 0.50
N ALA A 33 -8.42 -0.90 1.74
CA ALA A 33 -8.07 -1.88 2.76
C ALA A 33 -9.08 -3.03 2.66
N GLU A 34 -8.59 -4.26 2.72
CA GLU A 34 -9.52 -5.36 3.01
C GLU A 34 -10.21 -5.02 4.32
N PRO A 35 -11.55 -4.95 4.36
CA PRO A 35 -12.21 -4.80 5.63
C PRO A 35 -11.74 -5.97 6.49
N PRO A 36 -11.17 -5.73 7.68
CA PRO A 36 -11.31 -6.72 8.71
C PRO A 36 -12.79 -7.08 8.74
N ASN A 37 -13.11 -8.37 8.82
CA ASN A 37 -14.47 -8.75 9.22
C ASN A 37 -14.82 -7.90 10.46
N GLU A 38 -16.08 -7.56 10.72
CA GLU A 38 -16.49 -6.62 11.79
C GLU A 38 -15.97 -6.98 13.21
N GLN A 39 -15.25 -8.09 13.36
CA GLN A 39 -14.60 -8.63 14.55
C GLN A 39 -13.06 -8.77 14.45
N GLU A 40 -12.40 -8.39 13.35
CA GLU A 40 -10.96 -8.60 13.14
C GLU A 40 -10.17 -7.35 13.56
N GLU A 41 -9.29 -7.50 14.54
CA GLU A 41 -8.42 -6.42 15.00
C GLU A 41 -7.39 -6.02 13.94
N LEU A 42 -7.02 -4.74 13.90
CA LEU A 42 -5.90 -4.28 13.09
C LEU A 42 -4.62 -5.01 13.52
N LYS A 43 -3.94 -5.61 12.55
CA LYS A 43 -2.69 -6.33 12.80
C LYS A 43 -1.56 -5.34 13.09
N PRO A 44 -0.53 -5.74 13.86
CA PRO A 44 0.57 -4.86 14.26
C PRO A 44 1.47 -4.44 13.09
N GLU A 45 1.43 -5.15 11.96
CA GLU A 45 2.15 -4.80 10.74
C GLU A 45 1.16 -4.37 9.63
N ILE A 46 1.63 -3.57 8.68
CA ILE A 46 0.84 -3.14 7.51
C ILE A 46 1.57 -3.51 6.24
N ALA A 47 0.85 -4.05 5.26
CA ALA A 47 1.35 -4.34 3.92
C ALA A 47 0.65 -3.44 2.89
N PHE A 48 1.39 -2.48 2.34
CA PHE A 48 0.98 -1.75 1.14
C PHE A 48 1.25 -2.61 -0.10
N VAL A 49 0.21 -2.86 -0.89
CA VAL A 49 0.30 -3.58 -2.15
C VAL A 49 -0.03 -2.61 -3.27
N VAL A 50 1.00 -2.12 -3.96
CA VAL A 50 0.87 -1.19 -5.08
C VAL A 50 0.71 -1.99 -6.37
N GLU A 51 -0.47 -1.94 -6.96
CA GLU A 51 -0.88 -2.70 -8.13
C GLU A 51 -1.22 -1.75 -9.30
N VAL A 52 -0.29 -1.60 -10.25
CA VAL A 52 -0.46 -0.71 -11.41
C VAL A 52 -0.29 -1.44 -12.74
N THR A 53 0.59 -2.45 -12.78
CA THR A 53 0.96 -3.14 -14.05
C THR A 53 0.35 -4.52 -14.21
N ARG A 54 0.29 -5.30 -13.13
CA ARG A 54 -0.31 -6.64 -13.12
C ARG A 54 -0.94 -6.93 -11.77
N ASN A 55 -1.94 -7.80 -11.78
CA ASN A 55 -2.52 -8.37 -10.58
C ASN A 55 -1.45 -9.14 -9.77
N VAL A 56 -1.20 -8.68 -8.56
CA VAL A 56 -0.21 -9.24 -7.62
C VAL A 56 -0.83 -9.71 -6.32
N MET A 57 -2.08 -9.34 -6.04
CA MET A 57 -2.75 -9.67 -4.79
C MET A 57 -2.71 -11.16 -4.41
N PRO A 58 -2.98 -12.12 -5.32
CA PRO A 58 -2.87 -13.55 -5.02
C PRO A 58 -1.45 -13.96 -4.58
N ASP A 59 -0.42 -13.47 -5.28
CA ASP A 59 0.98 -13.77 -4.98
C ASP A 59 1.40 -13.19 -3.63
N VAL A 60 0.97 -11.96 -3.33
CA VAL A 60 1.26 -11.28 -2.06
C VAL A 60 0.59 -11.99 -0.90
N LYS A 61 -0.71 -12.32 -1.02
CA LYS A 61 -1.43 -13.08 0.02
C LYS A 61 -0.75 -14.41 0.32
N LYS A 62 -0.40 -15.16 -0.74
CA LYS A 62 0.34 -16.42 -0.62
C LYS A 62 1.68 -16.21 0.08
N TYR A 63 2.39 -15.13 -0.23
CA TYR A 63 3.68 -14.82 0.40
C TYR A 63 3.54 -14.47 1.89
N ILE A 64 2.63 -13.56 2.24
CA ILE A 64 2.31 -13.15 3.62
C ILE A 64 1.92 -14.37 4.46
N GLN A 65 1.04 -15.23 3.93
CA GLN A 65 0.60 -16.45 4.60
C GLN A 65 1.76 -17.44 4.80
N LYS A 66 2.55 -17.71 3.75
CA LYS A 66 3.71 -18.62 3.81
C LYS A 66 4.77 -18.16 4.81
N ARG A 67 4.92 -16.85 5.00
CA ARG A 67 5.85 -16.25 5.95
C ARG A 67 5.26 -16.02 7.34
N SER A 68 3.99 -16.37 7.55
CA SER A 68 3.25 -16.12 8.79
C SER A 68 3.34 -14.64 9.23
N MET A 69 3.32 -13.72 8.26
CA MET A 69 3.37 -12.29 8.53
C MET A 69 2.04 -11.83 9.13
N ASN A 70 2.10 -11.09 10.24
CA ASN A 70 0.92 -10.57 10.92
C ASN A 70 0.63 -9.15 10.42
N ALA A 71 0.27 -9.04 9.15
CA ALA A 71 0.07 -7.77 8.46
C ALA A 71 -1.36 -7.59 7.93
N SER A 72 -1.94 -6.41 8.14
CA SER A 72 -3.17 -5.99 7.46
C SER A 72 -2.82 -5.39 6.09
N ILE A 73 -3.61 -5.72 5.06
CA ILE A 73 -3.31 -5.32 3.68
C ILE A 73 -4.03 -4.02 3.32
N ILE A 74 -3.26 -3.07 2.80
CA ILE A 74 -3.75 -1.86 2.12
C ILE A 74 -3.39 -2.02 0.64
N HIS A 75 -4.39 -2.36 -0.17
CA HIS A 75 -4.24 -2.46 -1.61
C HIS A 75 -4.35 -1.06 -2.23
N VAL A 76 -3.41 -0.68 -3.08
CA VAL A 76 -3.35 0.61 -3.77
C VAL A 76 -3.28 0.33 -5.27
N THR A 77 -4.33 0.65 -5.99
CA THR A 77 -4.48 0.38 -7.43
C THR A 77 -4.97 1.63 -8.16
N THR A 78 -4.94 1.62 -9.49
CA THR A 78 -5.73 2.57 -10.30
C THR A 78 -7.23 2.23 -10.24
N PRO A 79 -8.14 3.20 -10.44
CA PRO A 79 -9.56 2.94 -10.59
C PRO A 79 -9.86 1.96 -11.75
N GLU A 80 -10.93 1.17 -11.62
CA GLU A 80 -11.29 0.09 -12.56
C GLU A 80 -11.56 0.56 -14.00
N ASP A 81 -11.88 1.84 -14.18
CA ASP A 81 -12.16 2.44 -15.50
C ASP A 81 -10.90 2.97 -16.21
N GLU A 82 -9.72 2.95 -15.56
CA GLU A 82 -8.45 3.39 -16.14
C GLU A 82 -7.53 2.19 -16.37
N SER A 83 -7.41 1.78 -17.65
CA SER A 83 -6.70 0.56 -18.05
C SER A 83 -5.18 0.55 -17.80
N GLN A 84 -4.60 1.68 -17.39
CA GLN A 84 -3.22 1.86 -16.92
C GLN A 84 -3.00 3.36 -16.62
N LEU A 85 -2.02 3.70 -15.80
CA LEU A 85 -1.51 5.07 -15.77
C LEU A 85 -0.94 5.39 -17.15
N ASP A 86 -1.43 6.44 -17.78
CA ASP A 86 -0.91 6.89 -19.07
C ASP A 86 0.55 7.34 -18.87
N ALA A 87 1.48 6.67 -19.57
CA ALA A 87 2.91 6.95 -19.47
C ALA A 87 3.27 8.33 -20.02
N ASP A 88 2.44 8.89 -20.91
CA ASP A 88 2.64 10.20 -21.52
C ASP A 88 2.02 11.33 -20.68
N MET A 89 1.18 10.99 -19.69
CA MET A 89 0.58 11.96 -18.77
C MET A 89 1.36 12.06 -17.46
N ARG A 90 2.34 12.96 -17.45
CA ARG A 90 3.16 13.28 -16.25
C ARG A 90 2.31 13.60 -15.00
N GLU A 91 1.15 14.23 -15.18
CA GLU A 91 0.25 14.60 -14.08
C GLU A 91 -0.33 13.38 -13.36
N ASP A 92 -0.66 12.32 -14.09
CA ASP A 92 -1.23 11.09 -13.54
C ASP A 92 -0.24 10.39 -12.60
N TRP A 93 1.05 10.40 -12.95
CA TRP A 93 2.11 9.83 -12.14
C TRP A 93 2.36 10.63 -10.87
N HIS A 94 2.41 11.96 -11.01
CA HIS A 94 2.59 12.86 -9.89
C HIS A 94 1.44 12.74 -8.88
N ASP A 95 0.21 12.70 -9.39
CA ASP A 95 -0.99 12.55 -8.57
C ASP A 95 -1.03 11.19 -7.88
N PHE A 96 -0.69 10.10 -8.58
CA PHE A 96 -0.54 8.77 -7.97
C PHE A 96 0.44 8.78 -6.80
N ILE A 97 1.66 9.31 -7.03
CA ILE A 97 2.73 9.38 -6.02
C ILE A 97 2.29 10.21 -4.81
N ARG A 98 1.65 11.36 -5.05
CA ARG A 98 1.15 12.26 -4.00
C ARG A 98 0.08 11.58 -3.16
N GLU A 99 -0.89 10.95 -3.82
CA GLU A 99 -2.01 10.28 -3.14
C GLU A 99 -1.51 9.07 -2.35
N PHE A 100 -0.59 8.27 -2.90
CA PHE A 100 0.10 7.20 -2.17
C PHE A 100 0.79 7.72 -0.90
N SER A 101 1.58 8.81 -1.01
CA SER A 101 2.29 9.38 0.14
C SER A 101 1.33 9.80 1.25
N ARG A 102 0.21 10.45 0.88
CA ARG A 102 -0.83 10.88 1.82
C ARG A 102 -1.46 9.71 2.56
N ILE A 103 -1.79 8.63 1.85
CA ILE A 103 -2.36 7.42 2.48
C ILE A 103 -1.36 6.82 3.45
N MET A 104 -0.11 6.68 3.02
CA MET A 104 0.95 6.12 3.85
C MET A 104 1.20 6.97 5.12
N GLU A 105 1.20 8.30 5.00
CA GLU A 105 1.25 9.21 6.15
C GLU A 105 0.07 9.04 7.08
N GLY A 106 -1.16 9.02 6.55
CA GLY A 106 -2.36 8.85 7.35
C GLY A 106 -2.34 7.54 8.14
N VAL A 107 -1.94 6.45 7.49
CA VAL A 107 -1.79 5.13 8.12
C VAL A 107 -0.72 5.16 9.21
N GLN A 108 0.44 5.77 8.96
CA GLN A 108 1.50 5.86 9.96
C GLN A 108 1.11 6.70 11.17
N GLN A 109 0.46 7.84 10.96
CA GLN A 109 0.03 8.71 12.04
C GLN A 109 -1.07 8.08 12.90
N GLN A 110 -1.98 7.33 12.29
CA GLN A 110 -3.15 6.79 13.00
C GLN A 110 -2.89 5.41 13.62
N ILE A 111 -2.17 4.53 12.91
CA ILE A 111 -1.93 3.15 13.37
C ILE A 111 -0.59 3.04 14.10
N SER A 112 0.41 3.82 13.69
CA SER A 112 1.81 3.63 14.12
C SER A 112 2.24 2.16 14.04
N PRO A 113 2.16 1.53 12.84
CA PRO A 113 2.40 0.11 12.71
C PRO A 113 3.84 -0.23 13.11
N ARG A 114 4.01 -1.38 13.77
CA ARG A 114 5.34 -1.89 14.18
C ARG A 114 6.25 -2.09 12.97
N LYS A 115 5.69 -2.50 11.85
CA LYS A 115 6.40 -2.72 10.59
C LYS A 115 5.54 -2.38 9.40
N THR A 116 6.15 -1.77 8.40
CA THR A 116 5.52 -1.45 7.12
C THR A 116 6.19 -2.26 6.01
N HIS A 117 5.38 -2.99 5.25
CA HIS A 117 5.80 -3.79 4.10
C HIS A 117 5.27 -3.14 2.83
N ILE A 118 6.08 -3.10 1.78
CA ILE A 118 5.67 -2.55 0.49
C ILE A 118 5.97 -3.56 -0.61
N PHE A 119 4.91 -4.01 -1.29
CA PHE A 119 4.96 -4.85 -2.48
C PHE A 119 4.59 -3.97 -3.67
N ILE A 120 5.47 -3.90 -4.69
CA ILE A 120 5.28 -2.98 -5.82
C ILE A 120 5.16 -3.77 -7.13
N SER A 121 4.09 -3.48 -7.87
CA SER A 121 3.79 -3.94 -9.22
C SER A 121 3.56 -2.72 -10.12
N ALA A 122 4.63 -1.99 -10.41
CA ALA A 122 4.59 -0.71 -11.13
C ALA A 122 5.80 -0.56 -12.06
N PRO A 123 5.74 0.36 -13.05
CA PRO A 123 6.94 0.72 -13.81
C PRO A 123 8.05 1.20 -12.87
N ALA A 124 9.31 0.91 -13.21
CA ALA A 124 10.45 1.22 -12.35
C ALA A 124 10.56 2.71 -11.99
N SER A 125 10.21 3.60 -12.92
CA SER A 125 10.14 5.05 -12.70
C SER A 125 9.08 5.45 -11.67
N LEU A 126 7.94 4.75 -11.60
CA LEU A 126 6.88 5.04 -10.64
C LEU A 126 7.30 4.54 -9.26
N ALA A 127 7.88 3.34 -9.21
CA ALA A 127 8.47 2.79 -8.00
C ALA A 127 9.57 3.70 -7.43
N LEU A 128 10.39 4.31 -8.31
CA LEU A 128 11.39 5.31 -7.92
C LEU A 128 10.74 6.55 -7.33
N GLY A 129 9.71 7.10 -7.99
CA GLY A 129 8.96 8.26 -7.49
C GLY A 129 8.32 8.02 -6.13
N ILE A 130 7.72 6.83 -5.93
CA ILE A 130 7.22 6.37 -4.64
C ILE A 130 8.35 6.29 -3.60
N GLY A 131 9.49 5.70 -3.96
CA GLY A 131 10.67 5.64 -3.09
C GLY A 131 11.15 7.02 -2.63
N CYS A 132 11.14 8.01 -3.53
CA CYS A 132 11.50 9.40 -3.23
C CYS A 132 10.58 10.05 -2.19
N THR A 133 9.27 9.74 -2.18
CA THR A 133 8.33 10.31 -1.19
C THR A 133 8.33 9.57 0.15
N ILE A 134 8.69 8.29 0.16
CA ILE A 134 8.89 7.51 1.38
C ILE A 134 10.07 8.06 2.19
N GLY A 135 11.17 8.39 1.51
CA GLY A 135 12.40 8.86 2.13
C GLY A 135 13.01 7.88 3.15
N ASN A 136 13.93 8.35 3.98
CA ASN A 136 14.61 7.52 5.01
C ASN A 136 13.87 7.48 6.37
N VAL A 137 12.75 8.21 6.48
CA VAL A 137 12.04 8.40 7.76
C VAL A 137 11.08 7.24 8.02
N LYS A 138 10.43 6.75 6.97
CA LYS A 138 9.32 5.80 7.05
C LYS A 138 9.75 4.32 7.09
N ARG A 139 11.03 4.05 6.77
CA ARG A 139 11.73 2.76 6.90
C ARG A 139 10.87 1.51 6.57
N PRO A 140 10.31 1.38 5.36
CA PRO A 140 9.57 0.19 4.98
C PRO A 140 10.50 -0.97 4.56
N HIS A 141 10.00 -2.19 4.74
CA HIS A 141 10.53 -3.39 4.09
C HIS A 141 10.00 -3.47 2.66
N ILE A 142 10.88 -3.43 1.66
CA ILE A 142 10.48 -3.43 0.25
C ILE A 142 10.71 -4.82 -0.37
N TYR A 143 9.69 -5.31 -1.07
CA TYR A 143 9.67 -6.64 -1.67
C TYR A 143 9.68 -6.57 -3.19
N HIS A 144 10.54 -7.37 -3.80
CA HIS A 144 10.62 -7.56 -5.26
C HIS A 144 10.12 -8.95 -5.63
N TYR A 145 9.29 -9.05 -6.67
CA TYR A 145 8.85 -10.34 -7.18
C TYR A 145 9.92 -10.96 -8.08
N ASP A 146 10.41 -12.14 -7.72
CA ASP A 146 11.39 -12.88 -8.50
C ASP A 146 10.70 -13.94 -9.37
N ASN A 147 10.67 -13.68 -10.68
CA ASN A 147 10.09 -14.57 -11.70
C ASN A 147 10.72 -15.98 -11.72
N LYS A 148 12.00 -16.14 -11.32
CA LYS A 148 12.65 -17.46 -11.29
C LYS A 148 12.10 -18.33 -10.16
N THR A 149 11.79 -17.71 -9.03
CA THR A 149 11.30 -18.41 -7.84
C THR A 149 9.78 -18.35 -7.67
N GLN A 150 9.10 -17.58 -8.53
CA GLN A 150 7.65 -17.32 -8.45
C GLN A 150 7.25 -16.86 -7.04
N SER A 151 8.06 -15.98 -6.44
CA SER A 151 7.90 -15.53 -5.06
C SER A 151 8.55 -14.18 -4.81
N TYR A 152 8.21 -13.55 -3.69
CA TYR A 152 8.81 -12.28 -3.29
C TYR A 152 10.14 -12.48 -2.55
N LYS A 153 11.06 -11.55 -2.76
CA LYS A 153 12.31 -11.39 -2.03
C LYS A 153 12.33 -10.03 -1.36
N LEU A 154 12.73 -9.99 -0.10
CA LEU A 154 13.02 -8.75 0.61
C LEU A 154 14.30 -8.16 0.02
N VAL A 155 14.21 -6.94 -0.52
CA VAL A 155 15.35 -6.27 -1.19
C VAL A 155 15.87 -5.09 -0.38
N ILE A 156 15.02 -4.46 0.41
CA ILE A 156 15.41 -3.38 1.32
C ILE A 156 14.87 -3.73 2.70
N ILE A 157 15.79 -3.82 3.66
CA ILE A 157 15.50 -3.95 5.09
C ILE A 157 15.76 -2.58 5.69
N ALA A 158 14.74 -2.03 6.32
CA ALA A 158 14.87 -0.77 7.05
C ALA A 158 14.63 -1.08 8.53
N ASP A 159 15.59 -1.76 9.15
CA ASP A 159 15.55 -2.10 10.58
C ASP A 159 16.32 -1.05 11.40
N ASN A 160 15.95 -0.96 12.68
CA ASN A 160 16.50 -0.01 13.65
C ASN A 160 17.73 -0.51 14.41
N GLU A 161 18.41 -1.58 13.97
CA GLU A 161 19.51 -2.16 14.77
C GLU A 161 20.83 -1.37 14.75
N LEU A 162 20.85 -0.16 14.19
CA LEU A 162 21.99 0.76 14.29
C LEU A 162 21.49 2.16 14.67
N ARG A 163 21.24 2.37 15.97
CA ARG A 163 21.46 3.63 16.69
C ARG A 163 21.31 3.43 18.20
#